data_AF-A0A4Z0EK62-F1
#
_entry.id   AF-A0A4Z0EK62-F1
#
_cell.length_a   1.000
_cell.length_b   1.000
_cell.length_c   1.000
_cell.angle_alpha   90.00
_cell.angle_beta   90.00
_cell.angle_gamma   90.00
#
_symmetry.space_group_name_H-M   'P 1'
#
loop_
_entity.id
_entity.type
_entity.pdbx_description
1 polymer ?
#
loop_
_entity_poly.entity_id
_entity_poly.type
_entity_poly.pdbx_seq_one_letter_code
_entity_poly.pdbx_strand_id
1 'polypeptide(L)'
;MIVTLYVPGKQPMSFTSTSHFGDVTGGRIVPRLHKVAEQLGCRPSLVDVIAIDHGYAMLAVFDHDGQLNELAMKEFVRLTRATIDPEDEADQLHGPVLTLTLED
;
A
#
# COMPACT_ATOMS: atom_id res chain seq x y z
N MET A 1 -3.34 0.29 -14.23
CA MET A 1 -2.84 0.25 -12.83
C MET A 1 -3.99 -0.15 -11.95
N ILE A 2 -3.84 -1.23 -11.20
CA ILE A 2 -4.79 -1.66 -10.17
C ILE A 2 -4.40 -0.99 -8.87
N VAL A 3 -5.40 -0.46 -8.16
CA VAL A 3 -5.24 0.10 -6.83
C VAL A 3 -6.04 -0.77 -5.87
N THR A 4 -5.39 -1.31 -4.84
CA THR A 4 -6.07 -2.13 -3.83
C THR A 4 -5.85 -1.55 -2.45
N LEU A 5 -6.96 -1.27 -1.74
CA LEU A 5 -6.96 -0.80 -0.37
C LEU A 5 -7.23 -1.96 0.58
N TYR A 6 -6.27 -2.20 1.48
CA TYR A 6 -6.35 -3.17 2.56
C TYR A 6 -6.64 -2.42 3.86
N VAL A 7 -7.78 -2.68 4.47
CA VAL A 7 -8.15 -2.14 5.80
C VAL A 7 -8.25 -3.30 6.78
N PRO A 8 -7.66 -3.21 8.00
CA PRO A 8 -7.76 -4.27 8.99
C PRO A 8 -9.21 -4.74 9.22
N GLY A 9 -9.41 -6.05 9.24
CA GLY A 9 -10.72 -6.68 9.45
C GLY A 9 -11.73 -6.54 8.30
N LYS A 10 -11.36 -5.97 7.15
CA LYS A 10 -12.24 -5.82 5.97
C LYS A 10 -11.69 -6.56 4.76
N GLN A 11 -12.58 -6.90 3.82
CA GLN A 11 -12.14 -7.41 2.52
C GLN A 11 -11.40 -6.31 1.73
N PRO A 12 -10.37 -6.67 0.94
CA PRO A 12 -9.65 -5.71 0.12
C PRO A 12 -10.58 -5.07 -0.92
N MET A 13 -10.42 -3.77 -1.14
CA MET A 13 -11.17 -3.03 -2.16
C MET A 13 -10.25 -2.70 -3.32
N SER A 14 -10.49 -3.31 -4.48
CA SER A 14 -9.69 -3.09 -5.69
C SER A 14 -10.45 -2.31 -6.75
N PHE A 15 -9.76 -1.40 -7.42
CA PHE A 15 -10.30 -0.65 -8.55
C PHE A 15 -9.20 -0.28 -9.55
N THR A 16 -9.58 -0.15 -10.82
CA THR A 16 -8.67 0.31 -11.88
C THR A 16 -8.50 1.82 -11.79
N SER A 17 -7.26 2.32 -11.78
CA SER A 17 -6.94 3.74 -11.87
C SER A 17 -6.17 4.05 -13.14
N THR A 18 -6.53 5.16 -13.79
CA THR A 18 -5.92 5.61 -15.04
C THR A 18 -4.72 6.54 -14.85
N SER A 19 -4.48 7.09 -13.64
CA SER A 19 -3.30 7.94 -13.29
C SER A 19 -3.43 8.68 -11.94
N HIS A 20 -4.52 8.49 -11.18
CA HIS A 20 -4.81 9.38 -10.04
C HIS A 20 -3.84 9.20 -8.87
N PHE A 21 -3.38 7.97 -8.63
CA PHE A 21 -2.57 7.63 -7.45
C PHE A 21 -1.06 7.60 -7.74
N GLY A 22 -0.66 7.68 -8.99
CA GLY A 22 0.75 7.59 -9.39
C GLY A 22 0.92 7.59 -10.90
N ASP A 23 2.14 7.90 -11.32
CA ASP A 23 2.59 7.83 -12.70
C ASP A 23 3.41 6.56 -12.93
N VAL A 24 3.51 6.13 -14.19
CA VAL A 24 4.36 4.99 -14.58
C VAL A 24 5.53 5.51 -15.39
N THR A 25 6.75 5.34 -14.88
CA THR A 25 7.98 5.76 -15.56
C THR A 25 8.95 4.59 -15.60
N GLY A 26 9.31 4.13 -16.81
CA GLY A 26 10.25 3.01 -16.98
C GLY A 26 9.81 1.72 -16.29
N GLY A 27 8.51 1.44 -16.25
CA GLY A 27 7.95 0.26 -15.57
C GLY A 27 7.87 0.35 -14.04
N ARG A 28 8.26 1.50 -13.46
CA ARG A 28 8.12 1.78 -12.02
C ARG A 28 6.94 2.71 -11.77
N ILE A 29 6.25 2.50 -10.66
CA ILE A 29 5.18 3.38 -10.20
C ILE A 29 5.79 4.48 -9.35
N VAL A 30 5.51 5.74 -9.67
CA VAL A 30 5.87 6.91 -8.87
C VAL A 30 4.59 7.40 -8.17
N PRO A 31 4.38 7.07 -6.87
CA PRO A 31 3.14 7.41 -6.20
C PRO A 31 2.99 8.92 -5.95
N ARG A 32 1.77 9.42 -6.10
CA ARG A 32 1.40 10.81 -5.80
C ARG A 32 0.78 10.88 -4.41
N LEU A 33 1.62 10.97 -3.37
CA LEU A 33 1.20 10.90 -1.96
C LEU A 33 0.07 11.88 -1.60
N HIS A 34 0.09 13.09 -2.16
CA HIS A 34 -0.98 14.08 -1.93
C HIS A 34 -2.34 13.62 -2.48
N LYS A 35 -2.38 12.93 -3.63
CA LYS A 35 -3.60 12.38 -4.21
C LYS A 35 -4.09 11.13 -3.49
N VAL A 36 -3.15 10.27 -3.07
CA VAL A 36 -3.45 9.14 -2.20
C VAL A 36 -4.14 9.64 -0.93
N ALA A 37 -3.56 10.64 -0.28
CA ALA A 37 -4.10 11.21 0.95
C ALA A 37 -5.45 11.89 0.76
N GLU A 38 -5.62 12.68 -0.31
CA GLU A 38 -6.88 13.33 -0.68
C GLU A 38 -8.00 12.31 -0.83
N GLN A 39 -7.75 11.22 -1.56
CA GLN A 39 -8.76 10.17 -1.77
C GLN A 39 -9.12 9.45 -0.47
N LEU A 40 -8.13 9.22 0.40
CA LEU A 40 -8.32 8.55 1.68
C LEU A 40 -8.84 9.50 2.78
N GLY A 41 -9.02 10.79 2.47
CA GLY A 41 -9.52 11.79 3.42
C GLY A 41 -8.56 12.09 4.56
N CYS A 42 -7.24 11.96 4.34
CA CYS A 42 -6.21 12.16 5.36
C CYS A 42 -5.16 13.20 4.94
N ARG A 43 -4.26 13.57 5.85
CA ARG A 43 -3.15 14.51 5.55
C ARG A 43 -2.05 13.78 4.77
N PRO A 44 -1.43 14.40 3.75
CA PRO A 44 -0.34 13.78 3.00
C PRO A 44 0.85 13.30 3.84
N SER A 45 1.12 13.96 4.96
CA SER A 45 2.17 13.58 5.91
C SER A 45 1.93 12.26 6.64
N LEU A 46 0.73 11.69 6.51
CA LEU A 46 0.36 10.40 7.09
C LEU A 46 0.53 9.27 6.10
N VAL A 47 0.83 9.55 4.83
CA VAL A 47 1.04 8.50 3.81
C VAL A 47 2.53 8.34 3.61
N ASP A 48 3.03 7.12 3.82
CA ASP A 48 4.42 6.78 3.58
C ASP A 48 4.56 5.63 2.58
N VAL A 49 5.68 5.57 1.88
CA VAL A 49 6.00 4.49 0.93
C VAL A 49 6.79 3.42 1.68
N ILE A 50 6.21 2.23 1.81
CA ILE A 50 6.85 1.11 2.51
C ILE A 50 7.62 0.18 1.57
N ALA A 51 7.22 0.08 0.30
CA ALA A 51 7.94 -0.68 -0.71
C ALA A 51 7.65 -0.15 -2.12
N ILE A 52 8.64 -0.21 -3.00
CA ILE A 52 8.53 0.24 -4.38
C ILE A 52 9.50 -0.51 -5.28
N ASP A 53 9.03 -1.02 -6.41
CA ASP A 53 9.86 -1.59 -7.46
C ASP A 53 9.15 -1.49 -8.82
N HIS A 54 9.66 -2.20 -9.82
CA HIS A 54 8.99 -2.40 -11.09
C HIS A 54 7.67 -3.13 -10.87
N GLY A 55 6.60 -2.57 -11.43
CA GLY A 55 5.28 -3.19 -11.35
C GLY A 55 4.49 -2.89 -10.08
N TYR A 56 5.09 -2.33 -9.01
CA TYR A 56 4.31 -2.01 -7.80
C TYR A 56 4.85 -0.86 -6.96
N ALA A 57 3.94 -0.27 -6.17
CA ALA A 57 4.25 0.57 -5.02
C ALA A 57 3.27 0.24 -3.89
N MET A 58 3.76 0.18 -2.65
CA MET A 58 2.96 -0.06 -1.46
C MET A 58 3.11 1.13 -0.52
N LEU A 59 1.98 1.62 -0.03
CA LEU A 59 1.88 2.79 0.82
C LEU A 59 1.16 2.44 2.12
N ALA A 60 1.72 2.85 3.25
CA ALA A 60 1.04 2.78 4.54
C ALA A 60 0.41 4.14 4.82
N VAL A 61 -0.78 4.14 5.45
CA VAL A 61 -1.37 5.35 6.02
C VAL A 61 -1.21 5.30 7.54
N PHE A 62 -0.22 6.02 8.05
CA PHE A 62 0.05 6.22 9.46
C PHE A 62 -0.98 7.17 10.08
N ASP A 63 -2.11 6.60 10.47
CA ASP A 63 -2.93 7.14 11.55
C ASP A 63 -3.58 5.97 12.27
N HIS A 64 -2.82 5.25 13.10
CA HIS A 64 -3.31 4.63 14.33
C HIS A 64 -2.30 3.65 14.96
N ASP A 65 -2.27 3.66 16.31
CA ASP A 65 -2.25 2.42 17.10
C ASP A 65 -3.37 1.52 16.55
N GLY A 66 -3.04 0.61 15.63
CA GLY A 66 -4.00 -0.08 14.78
C GLY A 66 -3.88 -1.59 14.88
N GLN A 67 -4.94 -2.30 14.47
CA GLN A 67 -4.88 -3.76 14.35
C GLN A 67 -3.94 -4.19 13.23
N LEU A 68 -3.35 -5.38 13.39
CA LEU A 68 -2.57 -6.06 12.35
C LEU A 68 -3.39 -6.16 11.06
N ASN A 69 -2.78 -5.77 9.95
CA ASN A 69 -3.37 -5.90 8.63
C ASN A 69 -2.86 -7.17 7.94
N GLU A 70 -3.37 -8.34 8.34
CA GLU A 70 -2.93 -9.64 7.84
C GLU A 70 -3.00 -9.77 6.31
N LEU A 71 -4.01 -9.15 5.68
CA LEU A 71 -4.16 -9.21 4.23
C LEU A 71 -3.13 -8.33 3.52
N ALA A 72 -2.83 -7.14 4.05
CA ALA A 72 -1.74 -6.33 3.55
C ALA A 72 -0.39 -7.02 3.76
N MET A 73 -0.18 -7.70 4.89
CA MET A 73 1.02 -8.49 5.16
C MET A 73 1.24 -9.60 4.13
N LYS A 74 0.19 -10.38 3.83
CA LYS A 74 0.25 -11.41 2.79
C LYS A 74 0.61 -10.82 1.43
N GLU A 75 0.03 -9.68 1.09
CA GLU A 75 0.33 -9.00 -0.17
C GLU A 75 1.76 -8.43 -0.19
N PHE A 76 2.24 -7.87 0.92
CA PHE A 76 3.60 -7.37 1.05
C PHE A 76 4.61 -8.50 0.84
N VAL A 77 4.45 -9.65 1.50
CA VAL A 77 5.30 -10.83 1.29
C VAL A 77 5.25 -11.29 -0.17
N ARG A 78 4.07 -11.33 -0.77
CA ARG A 78 3.90 -11.76 -2.17
C ARG A 78 4.65 -10.86 -3.15
N LEU A 79 4.56 -9.54 -2.97
CA LEU A 79 5.15 -8.55 -3.87
C LEU A 79 6.66 -8.36 -3.64
N THR A 80 7.09 -8.27 -2.38
CA THR A 80 8.47 -7.98 -2.01
C THR A 80 9.35 -9.22 -1.89
N ARG A 81 8.74 -10.41 -1.73
CA ARG A 81 9.41 -11.66 -1.35
C ARG A 81 10.18 -11.55 -0.03
N ALA A 82 9.82 -10.58 0.81
CA ALA A 82 10.41 -10.42 2.13
C ALA A 82 10.16 -11.65 3.01
N THR A 83 11.14 -11.98 3.83
CA THR A 83 10.95 -12.89 4.97
C THR A 83 10.59 -12.02 6.16
N ILE A 84 9.51 -12.37 6.85
CA ILE A 84 8.95 -11.60 7.96
C ILE A 84 8.85 -12.53 9.16
N ASP A 85 9.33 -12.08 10.31
CA ASP A 85 9.08 -12.79 11.56
C ASP A 85 7.67 -12.45 12.07
N PRO A 86 6.73 -13.41 12.17
CA PRO A 86 5.40 -13.14 12.69
C PRO A 86 5.40 -12.72 14.16
N GLU A 87 6.48 -12.96 14.91
CA GLU A 87 6.61 -12.57 16.32
C GLU A 87 7.25 -11.19 16.51
N ASP A 88 7.87 -10.60 15.48
CA ASP A 88 8.45 -9.26 15.55
C ASP A 88 7.41 -8.20 15.16
N GLU A 89 6.95 -7.42 16.14
CA GLU A 89 5.99 -6.32 15.91
C GLU A 89 6.55 -5.24 14.96
N ALA A 90 7.87 -5.07 14.87
CA ALA A 90 8.48 -4.10 13.96
C ALA A 90 8.33 -4.50 12.49
N ASP A 91 8.18 -5.80 12.22
CA ASP A 91 7.97 -6.38 10.89
C ASP A 91 6.49 -6.36 10.47
N GLN A 92 5.58 -6.02 11.40
CA GLN A 92 4.14 -6.07 11.16
C GLN A 92 3.60 -4.78 10.55
N LEU A 93 2.78 -4.92 9.51
CA LEU A 93 2.00 -3.81 8.95
C LEU A 93 0.69 -3.65 9.73
N HIS A 94 0.57 -2.53 10.42
CA HIS A 94 -0.64 -2.11 11.12
C HIS A 94 -1.41 -1.07 10.31
N GLY A 95 -2.72 -1.03 10.50
CA GLY A 95 -3.57 -0.01 9.88
C GLY A 95 -3.75 -0.16 8.36
N PRO A 96 -4.30 0.84 7.67
CA PRO A 96 -4.59 0.78 6.25
C PRO A 96 -3.33 0.78 5.38
N VAL A 97 -3.32 -0.09 4.37
CA VAL A 97 -2.24 -0.18 3.36
C VAL A 97 -2.87 -0.09 1.97
N LEU A 98 -2.29 0.74 1.11
CA LEU A 98 -2.69 0.89 -0.28
C LEU A 98 -1.60 0.29 -1.18
N THR A 99 -1.97 -0.60 -2.09
CA THR A 99 -1.07 -1.06 -3.15
C THR A 99 -1.48 -0.48 -4.49
N LEU A 100 -0.46 -0.14 -5.27
CA LEU A 100 -0.55 0.25 -6.67
C LEU A 100 0.20 -0.81 -7.44
N THR A 101 -0.43 -1.50 -8.38
CA THR A 101 0.23 -2.48 -9.24
C THR A 101 -0.01 -2.16 -10.71
N LEU A 102 1.01 -2.35 -11.54
CA LEU A 102 0.80 -2.49 -12.97
C LEU A 102 0.08 -3.82 -13.16
N GLU A 103 -0.93 -3.86 -14.03
CA GLU A 103 -1.51 -5.15 -14.41
C GLU A 103 -0.38 -6.03 -14.99
N ASP A 104 -0.44 -7.34 -14.74
CA ASP A 104 0.36 -8.30 -15.52
C ASP A 104 -0.01 -8.20 -17.01
#